data_AF-A0A2V6ZCI6-F1
#
_entry.id   AF-A0A2V6ZCI6-F1
#
_cell.length_a   1.000
_cell.length_b   1.000
_cell.length_c   1.000
_cell.angle_alpha   90.00
_cell.angle_beta   90.00
_cell.angle_gamma   90.00
#
_symmetry.space_group_name_H-M   'P 1'
#
loop_
_entity.id
_entity.type
_entity.pdbx_description
1 polymer ?
#
loop_
_entity_poly.entity_id
_entity_poly.type
_entity_poly.pdbx_seq_one_letter_code
_entity_poly.pdbx_strand_id
1 'polypeptide(L)'
;RLLITVEYGITRGDLGLAAPFLFATPRPTPYYYLFLALALGAALAARELIDSRIGSYMRAIRDDEEAAAVMGVDTFKWKRFVFAVSAVFAAVAGGFQGHYVGLLSPTPMKFNEMAMIVVMVIVGGLRTFPGPILGAVFIEVLSEALRAWGEVRMVLFALLVIIIARGYPGGLVGIGRAVGRRLAARIPALAPVLTPQRQSD
;
A
#
# COMPACT_ATOMS: atom_id res chain seq x y z
N ARG A 1 4.14 22.17 -21.57
CA ARG A 1 5.11 21.79 -20.51
C ARG A 1 6.11 22.92 -20.23
N LEU A 2 6.77 23.49 -21.25
CA LEU A 2 7.69 24.65 -21.11
C LEU A 2 7.09 25.89 -20.41
N LEU A 3 5.82 26.25 -20.69
CA LEU A 3 5.18 27.42 -20.06
C LEU A 3 4.99 27.29 -18.54
N ILE A 4 4.62 26.11 -18.03
CA ILE A 4 4.41 25.89 -16.58
C ILE A 4 5.74 25.84 -15.81
N THR A 5 6.81 25.41 -16.48
CA THR A 5 8.16 25.34 -15.90
C THR A 5 8.88 26.69 -15.89
N VAL A 6 8.42 27.68 -16.66
CA VAL A 6 9.06 29.00 -16.80
C VAL A 6 8.29 30.11 -16.08
N GLU A 7 7.06 29.86 -15.63
CA GLU A 7 6.22 30.85 -14.94
C GLU A 7 6.72 31.16 -13.51
N TYR A 8 7.69 32.07 -13.44
CA TYR A 8 8.42 32.43 -12.23
C TYR A 8 7.53 33.01 -11.12
N GLY A 9 6.39 33.61 -11.49
CA GLY A 9 5.51 34.32 -10.56
C GLY A 9 4.76 33.41 -9.57
N ILE A 10 4.45 32.17 -9.96
CA ILE A 10 3.64 31.25 -9.13
C ILE A 10 4.44 30.01 -8.72
N THR A 11 5.28 29.44 -9.59
CA THR A 11 5.96 28.15 -9.34
C THR A 11 7.46 28.28 -9.05
N ARG A 12 8.03 29.48 -9.15
CA ARG A 12 9.49 29.75 -9.11
C ARG A 12 10.32 28.90 -10.09
N GLY A 13 9.69 28.35 -11.13
CA GLY A 13 10.35 27.57 -12.17
C GLY A 13 11.02 26.29 -11.64
N ASP A 14 12.32 26.12 -11.89
CA ASP A 14 13.10 24.94 -11.49
C ASP A 14 13.44 24.90 -9.98
N LEU A 15 13.42 26.06 -9.32
CA LEU A 15 13.70 26.23 -7.89
C LEU A 15 12.61 25.59 -7.01
N GLY A 16 11.42 25.38 -7.57
CA GLY A 16 10.29 24.76 -6.87
C GLY A 16 9.53 25.69 -5.94
N LEU A 17 8.35 25.22 -5.53
CA LEU A 17 7.46 25.93 -4.62
C LEU A 17 7.82 25.59 -3.17
N ALA A 18 8.14 26.61 -2.37
CA ALA A 18 8.33 26.43 -0.94
C ALA A 18 6.98 26.17 -0.28
N ALA A 19 6.82 25.01 0.35
CA ALA A 19 5.62 24.68 1.11
C ALA A 19 5.83 25.17 2.56
N PRO A 20 4.87 25.90 3.16
CA PRO A 20 4.98 26.27 4.55
C PRO A 20 5.02 25.01 5.42
N PHE A 21 5.87 25.01 6.44
CA PHE A 21 5.90 23.91 7.41
C PHE A 21 4.57 23.82 8.15
N LEU A 22 4.04 22.60 8.29
CA LEU A 22 2.78 22.36 9.01
C LEU A 22 2.88 22.70 10.49
N PHE A 23 4.08 22.55 11.06
CA PHE A 23 4.37 22.85 12.46
C PHE A 23 5.42 23.95 12.55
N ALA A 24 5.25 24.86 13.50
CA ALA A 24 6.20 25.94 13.78
C ALA A 24 7.54 25.46 14.37
N THR A 25 7.71 24.14 14.57
CA THR A 25 8.94 23.55 15.09
C THR A 25 9.57 22.61 14.06
N PRO A 26 10.90 22.69 13.84
CA PRO A 26 11.61 21.83 12.89
C PRO A 26 11.87 20.42 13.45
N ARG A 27 11.15 20.00 14.49
CA ARG A 27 11.33 18.66 15.08
C ARG A 27 10.68 17.62 14.17
N PRO A 28 11.31 16.46 13.93
CA PRO A 28 10.70 15.40 13.12
C PRO A 28 9.58 14.65 13.85
N THR A 29 9.50 14.77 15.19
CA THR A 29 8.56 14.01 16.00
C THR A 29 7.07 14.31 15.74
N PRO A 30 6.61 15.58 15.58
CA PRO A 30 5.21 15.87 15.31
C PRO A 30 4.77 15.38 13.92
N TYR A 31 5.67 15.48 12.94
CA TYR A 31 5.45 14.94 11.60
C TYR A 31 5.30 13.42 11.61
N TYR A 32 6.13 12.71 12.38
CA TYR A 32 6.01 11.27 12.54
C TYR A 32 4.63 10.86 13.09
N TYR A 33 4.18 11.49 14.19
CA TYR A 33 2.87 11.16 14.78
C TYR A 33 1.70 11.53 13.87
N LEU A 34 1.80 12.64 13.14
CA LEU A 34 0.79 13.03 12.16
C LEU A 34 0.72 12.03 11.01
N PHE A 35 1.87 11.64 10.45
CA PHE A 35 1.91 10.64 9.38
C PHE A 35 1.40 9.28 9.85
N LEU A 36 1.76 8.88 11.08
CA LEU A 36 1.27 7.65 11.68
C LEU A 36 -0.25 7.68 11.84
N ALA A 37 -0.82 8.80 12.31
CA ALA A 37 -2.26 8.96 12.43
C ALA A 37 -2.96 8.89 11.06
N LEU A 38 -2.40 9.53 10.02
CA LEU A 38 -2.91 9.46 8.65
C LEU A 38 -2.81 8.03 8.08
N ALA A 39 -1.70 7.34 8.29
CA ALA A 39 -1.49 5.96 7.84
C ALA A 39 -2.47 4.99 8.51
N LEU A 40 -2.67 5.12 9.83
CA LEU A 40 -3.65 4.33 10.57
C LEU A 40 -5.08 4.65 10.12
N GLY A 41 -5.42 5.93 9.95
CA GLY A 41 -6.71 6.35 9.42
C GLY A 41 -6.99 5.80 8.02
N ALA A 42 -6.00 5.85 7.13
CA ALA A 42 -6.08 5.27 5.79
C ALA A 42 -6.24 3.75 5.82
N ALA A 43 -5.48 3.05 6.69
CA ALA A 43 -5.60 1.62 6.86
C ALA A 43 -6.99 1.22 7.38
N LEU A 44 -7.53 1.94 8.39
CA LEU A 44 -8.87 1.70 8.91
C LEU A 44 -9.94 1.97 7.85
N ALA A 45 -9.86 3.11 7.15
CA ALA A 45 -10.79 3.43 6.06
C ALA A 45 -10.76 2.38 4.94
N ALA A 46 -9.57 1.92 4.56
CA ALA A 46 -9.41 0.85 3.58
C ALA A 46 -10.00 -0.48 4.07
N ARG A 47 -9.83 -0.81 5.36
CA ARG A 47 -10.41 -2.00 5.98
C ARG A 47 -11.94 -1.96 5.93
N GLU A 48 -12.54 -0.88 6.42
CA GLU A 48 -14.00 -0.71 6.41
C GLU A 48 -14.55 -0.79 4.98
N LEU A 49 -13.85 -0.21 4.00
CA LEU A 49 -14.25 -0.29 2.61
C LEU A 49 -14.22 -1.73 2.06
N ILE A 50 -13.17 -2.50 2.38
CA ILE A 50 -13.01 -3.90 1.95
C ILE A 50 -14.03 -4.83 2.64
N ASP A 51 -14.35 -4.56 3.90
CA ASP A 51 -15.30 -5.36 4.69
C ASP A 51 -16.76 -5.00 4.35
N SER A 52 -17.01 -3.85 3.72
CA SER A 52 -18.33 -3.43 3.26
C SER A 52 -18.89 -4.23 2.06
N ARG A 53 -20.17 -3.98 1.73
CA ARG A 53 -20.80 -4.50 0.49
C ARG A 53 -20.02 -4.11 -0.76
N ILE A 54 -19.42 -2.91 -0.76
CA ILE A 54 -18.63 -2.42 -1.90
C ILE A 54 -17.42 -3.32 -2.12
N GLY A 55 -16.71 -3.70 -1.05
CA GLY A 55 -15.57 -4.61 -1.13
C GLY A 55 -15.93 -5.98 -1.70
N SER A 56 -17.17 -6.44 -1.51
CA SER A 56 -17.65 -7.69 -2.12
C SER A 56 -17.82 -7.57 -3.64
N TYR A 57 -18.33 -6.44 -4.15
CA TYR A 57 -18.34 -6.16 -5.59
C TYR A 57 -16.93 -6.07 -6.17
N MET A 58 -16.01 -5.42 -5.46
CA MET A 58 -14.60 -5.33 -5.88
C MET A 58 -13.93 -6.72 -5.95
N ARG A 59 -14.22 -7.59 -4.98
CA ARG A 59 -13.73 -8.99 -4.99
C ARG A 59 -14.28 -9.77 -6.18
N ALA A 60 -15.58 -9.64 -6.47
CA ALA A 60 -16.20 -10.28 -7.64
C ALA A 60 -15.54 -9.82 -8.96
N ILE A 61 -15.38 -8.50 -9.14
CA ILE A 61 -14.72 -7.93 -10.34
C ILE A 61 -13.26 -8.42 -10.48
N ARG A 62 -12.54 -8.58 -9.36
CA ARG A 62 -11.15 -9.05 -9.36
C ARG A 62 -11.05 -10.53 -9.76
N ASP A 63 -12.03 -11.34 -9.39
CA ASP A 63 -12.00 -12.79 -9.63
C ASP A 63 -12.43 -13.10 -11.08
N ASP A 64 -13.53 -12.48 -11.56
CA ASP A 64 -13.95 -12.51 -12.96
C ASP A 64 -14.85 -11.29 -13.27
N GLU A 65 -14.36 -10.39 -14.12
CA GLU A 65 -15.07 -9.17 -14.48
C GLU A 65 -16.30 -9.42 -15.36
N GLU A 66 -16.21 -10.36 -16.31
CA GLU A 66 -17.30 -10.66 -17.23
C GLU A 66 -18.45 -11.34 -16.48
N ALA A 67 -18.12 -12.30 -15.60
CA ALA A 67 -19.10 -12.96 -14.75
C ALA A 67 -19.78 -11.95 -13.79
N ALA A 68 -19.00 -11.03 -13.19
CA ALA A 68 -19.56 -10.01 -12.32
C ALA A 68 -20.56 -9.09 -13.06
N ALA A 69 -20.25 -8.73 -14.31
CA ALA A 69 -21.14 -7.92 -15.15
C ALA A 69 -22.46 -8.64 -15.46
N VAL A 70 -22.42 -9.94 -15.78
CA VAL A 70 -23.62 -10.77 -16.01
C VAL A 70 -24.49 -10.89 -14.75
N MET A 71 -23.86 -10.94 -13.58
CA MET A 71 -24.56 -10.96 -12.28
C MET A 71 -25.15 -9.60 -11.87
N GLY A 72 -25.12 -8.59 -12.75
CA GLY A 72 -25.72 -7.27 -12.53
C GLY A 72 -24.84 -6.29 -11.76
N VAL A 73 -23.54 -6.57 -11.61
CA VAL A 73 -22.58 -5.62 -11.01
C VAL A 73 -22.11 -4.62 -12.06
N ASP A 74 -22.35 -3.33 -11.82
CA ASP A 74 -21.80 -2.26 -12.67
C ASP A 74 -20.28 -2.12 -12.45
N THR A 75 -19.51 -2.86 -13.25
CA THR A 75 -18.04 -2.92 -13.15
C THR A 75 -17.40 -1.55 -13.40
N PHE A 76 -17.97 -0.74 -14.30
CA PHE A 76 -17.44 0.57 -14.68
C PHE A 76 -17.60 1.60 -13.56
N LYS A 77 -18.77 1.65 -12.91
CA LYS A 77 -19.01 2.50 -11.73
C LYS A 77 -18.05 2.16 -10.60
N TRP A 78 -17.91 0.88 -10.27
CA TRP A 78 -17.08 0.46 -9.14
C TRP A 78 -15.58 0.63 -9.39
N LYS A 79 -15.10 0.41 -10.63
CA LYS A 79 -13.70 0.71 -11.00
C LYS A 79 -13.36 2.20 -10.86
N ARG A 80 -14.22 3.09 -11.35
CA ARG A 80 -14.03 4.54 -11.20
C ARG A 80 -14.05 4.98 -9.74
N PHE A 81 -14.94 4.39 -8.94
CA PHE A 81 -15.00 4.65 -7.51
C PHE A 81 -13.70 4.24 -6.79
N VAL A 82 -13.21 3.02 -7.03
CA VAL A 82 -11.94 2.54 -6.45
C VAL A 82 -10.76 3.41 -6.88
N PHE A 83 -10.72 3.81 -8.15
CA PHE A 83 -9.68 4.70 -8.67
C PHE A 83 -9.69 6.05 -7.95
N ALA A 84 -10.87 6.67 -7.80
CA ALA A 84 -11.03 7.93 -7.09
C ALA A 84 -10.60 7.82 -5.61
N VAL A 85 -11.03 6.77 -4.92
CA VAL A 85 -10.63 6.51 -3.52
C VAL A 85 -9.12 6.33 -3.40
N SER A 86 -8.51 5.57 -4.31
CA SER A 86 -7.05 5.37 -4.34
C SER A 86 -6.31 6.69 -4.58
N ALA A 87 -6.84 7.54 -5.47
CA ALA A 87 -6.30 8.86 -5.75
C ALA A 87 -6.37 9.78 -4.52
N VAL A 88 -7.44 9.71 -3.71
CA VAL A 88 -7.53 10.45 -2.45
C VAL A 88 -6.42 10.04 -1.48
N PHE A 89 -6.20 8.73 -1.29
CA PHE A 89 -5.11 8.26 -0.42
C PHE A 89 -3.73 8.69 -0.93
N ALA A 90 -3.49 8.59 -2.24
CA ALA A 90 -2.25 9.05 -2.86
C ALA A 90 -2.06 10.57 -2.72
N ALA A 91 -3.13 11.36 -2.89
CA ALA A 91 -3.09 12.82 -2.75
C ALA A 91 -2.80 13.25 -1.30
N VAL A 92 -3.40 12.59 -0.31
CA VAL A 92 -3.13 12.86 1.11
C VAL A 92 -1.67 12.55 1.45
N ALA A 93 -1.16 11.39 1.01
CA ALA A 93 0.23 11.00 1.24
C ALA A 93 1.22 11.96 0.55
N GLY A 94 0.99 12.29 -0.73
CA GLY A 94 1.84 13.21 -1.48
C GLY A 94 1.77 14.65 -0.94
N GLY A 95 0.59 15.12 -0.55
CA GLY A 95 0.40 16.42 0.08
C GLY A 95 1.16 16.52 1.39
N PHE A 96 1.10 15.49 2.24
CA PHE A 96 1.90 15.42 3.46
C PHE A 96 3.40 15.46 3.16
N GLN A 97 3.87 14.66 2.18
CA GLN A 97 5.28 14.61 1.79
C GLN A 97 5.80 15.99 1.33
N GLY A 98 4.99 16.75 0.59
CA GLY A 98 5.33 18.11 0.18
C GLY A 98 5.59 19.05 1.36
N HIS A 99 4.76 18.99 2.40
CA HIS A 99 4.92 19.82 3.61
C HIS A 99 6.00 19.30 4.57
N TYR A 100 6.35 18.01 4.48
CA TYR A 100 7.46 17.42 5.23
C TYR A 100 8.82 17.80 4.62
N VAL A 101 8.95 17.72 3.29
CA VAL A 101 10.18 18.13 2.59
C VAL A 101 10.33 19.66 2.56
N GLY A 102 9.22 20.40 2.58
CA GLY A 102 9.21 21.87 2.59
C GLY A 102 9.53 22.51 1.24
N LEU A 103 9.84 21.69 0.23
CA LEU A 103 10.15 22.13 -1.13
C LEU A 103 9.53 21.19 -2.15
N LEU A 104 8.67 21.75 -3.00
CA LEU A 104 8.04 21.06 -4.13
C LEU A 104 8.80 21.44 -5.41
N SER A 105 9.82 20.65 -5.73
CA SER A 105 10.53 20.77 -7.01
C SER A 105 9.72 20.07 -8.11
N PRO A 106 9.69 20.61 -9.36
CA PRO A 106 9.10 19.93 -10.51
C PRO A 106 9.93 18.72 -10.99
N THR A 107 10.87 18.23 -10.19
CA THR A 107 11.59 16.99 -10.46
C THR A 107 10.59 15.83 -10.43
N PRO A 108 10.45 15.04 -11.52
CA PRO A 108 9.57 13.89 -11.51
C PRO A 108 10.02 12.94 -10.39
N MET A 109 9.03 12.39 -9.67
CA MET A 109 9.27 11.33 -8.71
C MET A 109 10.10 10.24 -9.39
N LYS A 110 11.23 9.86 -8.77
CA LYS A 110 12.22 9.00 -9.42
C LYS A 110 11.56 7.65 -9.72
N PHE A 111 11.85 7.07 -10.89
CA PHE A 111 11.36 5.74 -11.26
C PHE A 111 11.60 4.70 -10.14
N ASN A 112 12.73 4.81 -9.45
CA ASN A 112 13.11 3.95 -8.35
C ASN A 112 12.11 4.00 -7.18
N GLU A 113 11.56 5.16 -6.85
CA GLU A 113 10.57 5.32 -5.78
C GLU A 113 9.25 4.63 -6.16
N MET A 114 8.79 4.82 -7.40
CA MET A 114 7.59 4.16 -7.92
C MET A 114 7.74 2.64 -7.93
N ALA A 115 8.89 2.15 -8.41
CA ALA A 115 9.20 0.73 -8.42
C ALA A 115 9.25 0.14 -7.01
N MET A 116 9.81 0.87 -6.05
CA MET A 116 9.91 0.44 -4.66
C MET A 116 8.53 0.30 -4.00
N ILE A 117 7.60 1.21 -4.28
CA ILE A 117 6.20 1.08 -3.82
C ILE A 117 5.58 -0.22 -4.38
N VAL A 118 5.78 -0.53 -5.66
CA VAL A 118 5.27 -1.77 -6.26
C VAL A 118 5.90 -3.01 -5.62
N VAL A 119 7.22 -2.97 -5.35
CA VAL A 119 7.96 -4.04 -4.66
C VAL A 119 7.35 -4.29 -3.27
N MET A 120 7.11 -3.24 -2.48
CA MET A 120 6.50 -3.35 -1.14
C MET A 120 5.18 -4.11 -1.19
N VAL A 121 4.30 -3.77 -2.13
CA VAL A 121 2.98 -4.39 -2.27
C VAL A 121 3.10 -5.86 -2.71
N ILE A 122 3.94 -6.17 -3.70
CA ILE A 122 4.10 -7.54 -4.21
C ILE A 122 4.71 -8.46 -3.15
N VAL A 123 5.78 -8.01 -2.50
CA VAL A 123 6.48 -8.76 -1.45
C VAL A 123 5.54 -9.02 -0.26
N GLY A 124 4.76 -8.00 0.12
CA GLY A 124 3.77 -8.11 1.19
C GLY A 124 2.64 -9.09 0.88
N GLY A 125 2.15 -9.09 -0.37
CA GLY A 125 1.13 -10.00 -0.88
C GLY A 125 -0.16 -9.28 -1.32
N LEU A 126 -0.46 -9.34 -2.61
CA LEU A 126 -1.58 -8.63 -3.26
C LEU A 126 -2.99 -9.09 -2.81
N ARG A 127 -3.12 -10.33 -2.31
CA ARG A 127 -4.42 -10.95 -1.97
C ARG A 127 -4.82 -10.78 -0.50
N THR A 128 -4.02 -10.09 0.31
CA THR A 128 -4.26 -9.96 1.75
C THR A 128 -4.19 -8.51 2.21
N PHE A 129 -5.17 -8.08 3.00
CA PHE A 129 -5.21 -6.72 3.58
C PHE A 129 -3.93 -6.32 4.35
N PRO A 130 -3.39 -7.14 5.29
CA PRO A 130 -2.17 -6.76 6.01
C PRO A 130 -0.89 -6.91 5.16
N GLY A 131 -0.98 -7.50 3.96
CA GLY A 131 0.17 -7.81 3.11
C GLY A 131 0.98 -6.57 2.78
N PRO A 132 0.41 -5.56 2.10
CA PRO A 132 1.12 -4.34 1.73
C PRO A 132 1.76 -3.60 2.91
N ILE A 133 1.11 -3.60 4.08
CA ILE A 133 1.63 -2.96 5.29
C ILE A 133 2.91 -3.67 5.77
N LEU A 134 2.87 -5.00 5.87
CA LEU A 134 4.03 -5.79 6.27
C LEU A 134 5.15 -5.74 5.22
N GLY A 135 4.79 -5.74 3.94
CA GLY A 135 5.72 -5.57 2.83
C GLY A 135 6.43 -4.22 2.86
N ALA A 136 5.71 -3.13 3.16
CA ALA A 136 6.29 -1.80 3.31
C ALA A 136 7.31 -1.76 4.46
N VAL A 137 6.95 -2.25 5.64
CA VAL A 137 7.86 -2.30 6.79
C VAL A 137 9.09 -3.17 6.50
N PHE A 138 8.90 -4.36 5.93
CA PHE A 138 9.99 -5.27 5.62
C PHE A 138 10.96 -4.70 4.59
N ILE A 139 10.44 -4.16 3.49
CA ILE A 139 11.27 -3.59 2.43
C ILE A 139 11.95 -2.31 2.88
N GLU A 140 11.33 -1.50 3.73
CA GLU A 140 11.99 -0.31 4.28
C GLU A 140 13.17 -0.67 5.18
N VAL A 141 12.99 -1.62 6.11
CA VAL A 141 14.08 -2.14 6.95
C VAL A 141 15.19 -2.76 6.10
N LEU A 142 14.82 -3.52 5.08
CA LEU A 142 15.78 -4.12 4.16
C LEU A 142 16.51 -3.05 3.33
N SER A 143 15.82 -2.00 2.89
CA SER A 143 16.39 -0.87 2.16
C SER A 143 17.42 -0.12 2.99
N GLU A 144 17.13 0.11 4.27
CA GLU A 144 18.07 0.75 5.19
C GLU A 144 19.29 -0.15 5.46
N ALA A 145 19.09 -1.47 5.62
CA ALA A 145 20.21 -2.42 5.77
C ALA A 145 21.10 -2.48 4.51
N LEU A 146 20.50 -2.38 3.32
CA LEU A 146 21.20 -2.38 2.04
C LEU A 146 21.63 -0.98 1.60
N ARG A 147 21.51 0.05 2.46
CA ARG A 147 21.81 1.44 2.08
C ARG A 147 23.24 1.60 1.55
N ALA A 148 24.20 0.86 2.10
CA ALA A 148 25.61 0.88 1.68
C ALA A 148 25.86 0.33 0.27
N TRP A 149 24.90 -0.40 -0.32
CA TRP A 149 25.06 -1.12 -1.59
C TRP A 149 24.63 -0.29 -2.81
N GLY A 150 24.24 0.98 -2.61
CA GLY A 150 23.98 1.94 -3.68
C GLY A 150 22.91 1.46 -4.68
N GLU A 151 23.24 1.50 -5.97
CA GLU A 151 22.32 1.15 -7.07
C GLU A 151 22.07 -0.35 -7.20
N VAL A 152 22.99 -1.20 -6.72
CA VAL A 152 22.84 -2.67 -6.75
C VAL A 152 21.61 -3.12 -5.96
N ARG A 153 21.16 -2.31 -4.97
CA ARG A 153 19.93 -2.52 -4.21
C ARG A 153 18.72 -2.76 -5.10
N MET A 154 18.59 -2.04 -6.21
CA MET A 154 17.41 -2.14 -7.08
C MET A 154 17.38 -3.46 -7.84
N VAL A 155 18.54 -3.96 -8.26
CA VAL A 155 18.67 -5.29 -8.88
C VAL A 155 18.31 -6.38 -7.87
N LEU A 156 18.78 -6.25 -6.62
CA LEU A 156 18.45 -7.19 -5.54
C LEU A 156 16.95 -7.21 -5.23
N PHE A 157 16.29 -6.04 -5.20
CA PHE A 157 14.84 -5.97 -5.02
C PHE A 157 14.06 -6.55 -6.19
N ALA A 158 14.49 -6.32 -7.43
CA ALA A 158 13.85 -6.94 -8.59
C ALA A 158 13.97 -8.48 -8.54
N LEU A 159 15.15 -9.00 -8.18
CA LEU A 159 15.37 -10.44 -8.00
C LEU A 159 14.51 -11.00 -6.85
N LEU A 160 14.45 -10.29 -5.72
CA LEU A 160 13.62 -10.65 -4.58
C LEU A 160 12.15 -10.76 -4.98
N VAL A 161 11.62 -9.81 -5.74
CA VAL A 161 10.25 -9.84 -6.26
C VAL A 161 10.02 -11.07 -7.12
N ILE A 162 10.94 -11.39 -8.03
CA ILE A 162 10.83 -12.59 -8.90
C ILE A 162 10.78 -13.87 -8.05
N ILE A 163 11.68 -13.98 -7.07
CA ILE A 163 11.74 -15.15 -6.17
C ILE A 163 10.44 -15.29 -5.38
N ILE A 164 9.95 -14.21 -4.79
CA ILE A 164 8.72 -14.25 -3.97
C ILE A 164 7.49 -14.50 -4.85
N ALA A 165 7.36 -13.81 -5.99
CA ALA A 165 6.24 -13.99 -6.90
C ALA A 165 6.17 -15.42 -7.44
N ARG A 166 7.31 -16.06 -7.72
CA ARG A 166 7.37 -17.44 -8.21
C ARG A 166 7.24 -18.49 -7.09
N GLY A 167 7.88 -18.27 -5.95
CA GLY A 167 7.93 -19.24 -4.85
C GLY A 167 6.74 -19.19 -3.90
N TYR A 168 6.15 -18.00 -3.69
CA TYR A 168 5.12 -17.76 -2.69
C TYR A 168 4.09 -16.73 -3.19
N PRO A 169 3.09 -17.13 -4.01
CA PRO A 169 2.08 -16.22 -4.56
C PRO A 169 1.20 -15.51 -3.51
N GLY A 170 1.29 -15.91 -2.24
CA GLY A 170 0.68 -15.22 -1.10
C GLY A 170 1.56 -14.16 -0.42
N GLY A 171 2.78 -13.93 -0.90
CA GLY A 171 3.76 -13.02 -0.27
C GLY A 171 4.19 -13.45 1.13
N LEU A 172 4.73 -12.52 1.90
CA LEU A 172 5.13 -12.72 3.29
C LEU A 172 3.98 -13.23 4.19
N VAL A 173 2.76 -12.74 3.96
CA VAL A 173 1.58 -13.18 4.71
C VAL A 173 1.21 -14.63 4.40
N GLY A 174 1.38 -15.07 3.15
CA GLY A 174 1.19 -16.45 2.74
C GLY A 174 2.13 -17.41 3.47
N ILE A 175 3.40 -17.01 3.62
CA ILE A 175 4.42 -17.80 4.36
C ILE A 175 4.03 -17.91 5.83
N GLY A 176 3.69 -16.80 6.49
CA GLY A 176 3.29 -16.80 7.89
C GLY A 176 2.08 -17.68 8.18
N ARG A 177 1.06 -17.66 7.29
CA ARG A 177 -0.13 -18.53 7.40
C ARG A 177 0.19 -20.00 7.15
N ALA A 178 1.06 -20.31 6.19
CA ALA A 178 1.47 -21.69 5.90
C ALA A 178 2.27 -22.30 7.07
N VAL A 179 3.17 -21.53 7.68
CA VAL A 179 3.92 -21.93 8.87
C VAL A 179 2.99 -22.06 10.09
N GLY A 180 2.09 -21.11 10.30
CA GLY A 180 1.11 -21.16 11.38
C GLY A 180 0.18 -22.37 11.31
N ARG A 181 -0.26 -22.76 10.11
CA ARG A 181 -1.06 -23.99 9.90
C ARG A 181 -0.26 -25.27 10.18
N ARG A 182 1.03 -25.31 9.82
CA ARG A 182 1.92 -26.45 10.11
C ARG A 182 2.24 -26.58 11.60
N LEU A 183 2.34 -25.46 12.33
CA LEU A 183 2.53 -25.44 13.78
C LEU A 183 1.23 -25.76 14.53
N ALA A 184 0.09 -25.25 14.08
CA ALA A 184 -1.22 -25.61 14.63
C ALA A 184 -1.55 -27.10 14.42
N ALA A 185 -1.14 -27.68 13.28
CA ALA A 185 -1.25 -29.12 13.04
C ALA A 185 -0.35 -29.97 13.96
N ARG A 186 0.67 -29.36 14.60
CA ARG A 186 1.51 -30.03 15.61
C ARG A 186 0.97 -29.90 17.04
N ILE A 187 -0.08 -29.11 17.27
CA ILE A 187 -0.74 -28.97 18.58
C ILE A 187 -2.20 -29.45 18.46
N PRO A 188 -2.47 -30.76 18.62
CA PRO A 188 -3.81 -31.35 18.45
C PRO A 188 -4.84 -30.98 19.55
N ALA A 189 -4.58 -30.01 20.43
CA ALA A 189 -5.32 -29.84 21.68
C ALA A 189 -6.40 -28.73 21.72
N LEU A 190 -6.81 -28.12 20.61
CA LEU A 190 -7.87 -27.09 20.60
C LEU A 190 -9.06 -27.36 19.66
N ALA A 191 -9.24 -28.62 19.27
CA ALA A 191 -10.26 -29.03 18.31
C ALA A 191 -11.74 -29.16 18.78
N PRO A 192 -12.18 -29.14 20.07
CA PRO A 192 -13.58 -29.51 20.33
C PRO A 192 -14.61 -28.38 20.54
N VAL A 193 -14.31 -27.08 20.39
CA VAL A 193 -15.24 -26.02 20.90
C VAL A 193 -15.99 -25.18 19.86
N LEU A 194 -15.76 -25.31 18.54
CA LEU A 194 -16.40 -24.42 17.56
C LEU A 194 -17.40 -25.08 16.59
N THR A 195 -18.08 -26.15 16.98
CA THR A 195 -19.35 -26.55 16.33
C THR A 195 -20.53 -26.07 17.17
N PRO A 196 -21.23 -24.97 16.80
CA PRO A 196 -22.63 -24.84 17.19
C PRO A 196 -23.38 -25.93 16.44
N GLN A 197 -23.92 -26.89 17.18
CA GLN A 197 -24.88 -27.84 16.63
C GLN A 197 -26.05 -27.09 16.04
N ARG A 198 -26.27 -27.30 14.75
CA ARG A 198 -27.54 -27.10 14.09
C ARG A 198 -28.52 -28.12 14.68
N GLN A 199 -29.31 -27.72 15.67
CA GLN A 199 -30.55 -28.41 16.01
C GLN A 199 -31.66 -27.72 15.25
N SER A 200 -32.01 -28.35 14.12
CA SER A 200 -33.33 -28.28 13.53
C SER A 200 -34.23 -29.20 14.33
N ASP A 201 -35.28 -28.64 14.92
CA ASP A 201 -36.58 -29.28 15.08
C ASP A 201 -37.63 -28.34 14.45
#